data_AF-A0A1E3WIW4-F1
#
_entry.id   AF-A0A1E3WIW4-F1
#
_cell.length_a   1.000
_cell.length_b   1.000
_cell.length_c   1.000
_cell.angle_alpha   90.00
_cell.angle_beta   90.00
_cell.angle_gamma   90.00
#
_symmetry.space_group_name_H-M   'P 1'
#
loop_
_entity.id
_entity.type
_entity.pdbx_description
1 polymer ?
#
loop_
_entity_poly.entity_id
_entity_poly.type
_entity_poly.pdbx_seq_one_letter_code
_entity_poly.pdbx_strand_id
1 'polypeptide(L)'
;MELKKKQTGNRCGHNPQKPNTTLVYEFTRQPAVLKTLAERIERFARNRSAIPLLSSARNSKRTRRSESAESISLVLKCITKYIDLVTFKVGYFNQGKWFNLSYKKIQEHTGLSKFRVLRAMAEIQRVGLIGLHEIYEEIIDNNGHMRKIAKVAVKTVNLALFAIFGMENTCEKERKKASNRRAKKDQQEREAALKPANSFGGKKGYALFKATQQALKNQAKKLDRRSKRHQINEEVLIWDDGIPY
;
A
#
# COMPACT_ATOMS: atom_id res chain seq x y z
N MET A 1 31.03 47.54 -24.13
CA MET A 1 30.88 46.09 -24.45
C MET A 1 30.67 45.34 -23.14
N GLU A 2 29.41 45.10 -22.76
CA GLU A 2 29.10 44.27 -21.61
C GLU A 2 29.48 42.81 -21.89
N LEU A 3 30.41 42.28 -21.09
CA LEU A 3 30.76 40.88 -21.09
C LEU A 3 29.56 40.05 -20.61
N LYS A 4 28.81 39.46 -21.55
CA LYS A 4 27.86 38.38 -21.26
C LYS A 4 28.59 37.26 -20.52
N LYS A 5 28.46 37.22 -19.19
CA LYS A 5 28.85 36.07 -18.36
C LYS A 5 28.15 34.83 -18.92
N LYS A 6 28.92 33.90 -19.50
CA LYS A 6 28.42 32.58 -19.87
C LYS A 6 27.87 31.92 -18.61
N GLN A 7 26.55 31.77 -18.51
CA GLN A 7 25.88 31.00 -17.46
C GLN A 7 26.27 29.52 -17.60
N THR A 8 27.42 29.16 -17.06
CA THR A 8 27.81 27.78 -16.88
C THR A 8 27.23 27.31 -15.54
N GLY A 9 26.45 26.23 -15.56
CA GLY A 9 26.17 25.46 -14.34
C GLY A 9 24.70 25.16 -14.01
N ASN A 10 23.69 25.78 -14.63
CA ASN A 10 22.30 25.52 -14.23
C ASN A 10 21.29 25.72 -15.37
N ARG A 11 21.22 24.77 -16.31
CA ARG A 11 20.24 24.80 -17.42
C ARG A 11 18.84 24.33 -17.02
N CYS A 12 18.62 23.97 -15.75
CA CYS A 12 17.36 23.39 -15.27
C CYS A 12 16.43 24.40 -14.57
N GLY A 13 16.80 25.69 -14.52
CA GLY A 13 15.97 26.75 -13.93
C GLY A 13 15.85 26.69 -12.40
N HIS A 14 16.59 25.80 -11.73
CA HIS A 14 16.54 25.61 -10.28
C HIS A 14 17.17 26.80 -9.53
N ASN A 15 16.47 27.33 -8.51
CA ASN A 15 17.03 28.31 -7.58
C ASN A 15 17.33 27.65 -6.22
N PRO A 16 18.60 27.54 -5.78
CA PRO A 16 18.94 26.94 -4.49
C PRO A 16 18.33 27.63 -3.28
N GLN A 17 18.14 28.95 -3.34
CA GLN A 17 17.56 29.74 -2.24
C GLN A 17 16.04 29.58 -2.17
N LYS A 18 15.40 29.30 -3.31
CA LYS A 18 13.96 29.11 -3.44
C LYS A 18 13.67 27.82 -4.21
N PRO A 19 13.91 26.64 -3.60
CA PRO A 19 13.65 25.37 -4.26
C PRO A 19 12.16 25.23 -4.57
N ASN A 20 11.82 24.71 -5.74
CA ASN A 20 10.44 24.44 -6.10
C ASN A 20 10.01 23.07 -5.55
N THR A 21 9.28 23.09 -4.44
CA THR A 21 8.74 21.88 -3.80
C THR A 21 7.26 21.65 -4.09
N THR A 22 6.65 22.45 -4.97
CA THR A 22 5.23 22.38 -5.27
C THR A 22 4.95 21.35 -6.35
N LEU A 23 3.93 20.50 -6.15
CA LEU A 23 3.50 19.55 -7.17
C LEU A 23 2.64 20.28 -8.22
N VAL A 24 2.75 19.89 -9.48
CA VAL A 24 1.86 20.39 -10.55
C VAL A 24 0.40 20.05 -10.24
N TYR A 25 0.18 18.85 -9.71
CA TYR A 25 -1.13 18.42 -9.23
C TYR A 25 -1.08 18.19 -7.73
N GLU A 26 -1.62 19.15 -6.97
CA GLU A 26 -1.58 19.17 -5.50
C GLU A 26 -2.52 18.17 -4.81
N PHE A 27 -2.40 18.11 -3.49
CA PHE A 27 -3.26 17.31 -2.62
C PHE A 27 -4.68 17.89 -2.61
N THR A 28 -5.68 17.05 -2.78
CA THR A 28 -7.09 17.44 -2.74
C THR A 28 -7.75 16.75 -1.54
N ARG A 29 -8.08 15.48 -1.69
CA ARG A 29 -8.90 14.67 -0.76
C ARG A 29 -8.09 13.73 0.14
N GLN A 30 -6.77 13.89 0.20
CA GLN A 30 -5.90 13.03 1.00
C GLN A 30 -6.09 13.26 2.51
N PRO A 31 -5.93 12.21 3.34
CA PRO A 31 -5.89 12.33 4.80
C PRO A 31 -4.88 13.35 5.31
N ALA A 32 -5.19 14.00 6.42
CA ALA A 32 -4.34 15.03 7.04
C ALA A 32 -2.91 14.52 7.32
N VAL A 33 -2.75 13.27 7.77
CA VAL A 33 -1.44 12.66 8.01
C VAL A 33 -0.54 12.68 6.77
N LEU A 34 -1.10 12.48 5.57
CA LEU A 34 -0.32 12.52 4.32
C LEU A 34 0.03 13.95 3.92
N LYS A 35 -0.87 14.91 4.16
CA LYS A 35 -0.60 16.34 3.93
C LYS A 35 0.53 16.84 4.84
N THR A 36 0.46 16.54 6.13
CA THR A 36 1.51 16.89 7.11
C THR A 36 2.85 16.23 6.77
N LEU A 37 2.85 14.96 6.32
CA LEU A 37 4.08 14.32 5.86
C LEU A 37 4.66 15.05 4.64
N ALA A 38 3.82 15.41 3.67
CA ALA A 38 4.25 16.13 2.48
C ALA A 38 4.88 17.49 2.81
N GLU A 39 4.29 18.24 3.75
CA GLU A 39 4.85 19.50 4.26
C GLU A 39 6.20 19.30 4.96
N ARG A 40 6.34 18.25 5.79
CA ARG A 40 7.61 17.93 6.45
C ARG A 40 8.70 17.52 5.45
N ILE A 41 8.33 16.81 4.38
CA ILE A 41 9.26 16.44 3.29
C ILE A 41 9.86 17.67 2.62
N GLU A 42 9.12 18.79 2.49
CA GLU A 42 9.66 20.01 1.87
C GLU A 42 10.89 20.56 2.58
N ARG A 43 11.00 20.32 3.89
CA ARG A 43 12.17 20.72 4.68
C ARG A 43 13.45 20.10 4.11
N PHE A 44 13.37 18.92 3.52
CA PHE A 44 14.51 18.26 2.88
C PHE A 44 15.10 19.06 1.73
N ALA A 45 14.27 19.80 0.97
CA ALA A 45 14.72 20.63 -0.15
C ALA A 45 15.57 21.82 0.31
N ARG A 46 15.49 22.24 1.58
CA ARG A 46 16.36 23.27 2.18
C ARG A 46 17.44 22.67 3.08
N ASN A 47 17.09 21.71 3.93
CA ASN A 47 17.98 21.05 4.88
C ASN A 47 18.17 19.56 4.51
N ARG A 48 19.34 19.20 3.99
CA ARG A 48 19.64 17.82 3.56
C ARG A 48 19.75 16.85 4.73
N SER A 49 19.97 17.33 5.94
CA SER A 49 20.02 16.51 7.15
C SER A 49 18.63 16.02 7.60
N ALA A 50 17.55 16.56 7.02
CA ALA A 50 16.19 16.11 7.32
C ALA A 50 15.92 14.66 6.91
N ILE A 51 16.72 14.09 5.99
CA ILE A 51 16.69 12.66 5.65
C ILE A 51 18.13 12.14 5.71
N PRO A 52 18.64 11.79 6.90
CA PRO A 52 20.06 11.46 7.10
C PRO A 52 20.50 10.19 6.35
N LEU A 53 19.57 9.24 6.14
CA LEU A 53 19.84 8.02 5.37
C LEU A 53 20.35 8.30 3.95
N LEU A 54 19.82 9.35 3.32
CA LEU A 54 20.21 9.75 1.97
C LEU A 54 21.63 10.30 1.87
N SER A 55 22.13 10.91 2.96
CA SER A 55 23.52 11.32 3.06
C SER A 55 24.43 10.13 3.37
N SER A 56 24.06 9.35 4.38
CA SER A 56 24.87 8.24 4.91
C SER A 56 25.10 7.14 3.87
N ALA A 57 24.08 6.83 3.09
CA ALA A 57 24.22 5.79 2.08
C ALA A 57 25.12 6.25 0.91
N ARG A 58 25.45 7.53 0.78
CA ARG A 58 26.27 8.03 -0.32
C ARG A 58 27.75 7.89 0.06
N ASN A 59 28.50 7.09 -0.69
CA ASN A 59 29.96 6.96 -0.55
C ASN A 59 30.70 8.19 -1.12
N SER A 60 30.36 9.39 -0.65
CA SER A 60 30.96 10.63 -1.14
C SER A 60 31.01 11.70 -0.06
N LYS A 61 32.20 12.30 0.10
CA LYS A 61 32.44 13.44 0.99
C LYS A 61 31.77 14.74 0.51
N ARG A 62 31.32 14.79 -0.75
CA ARG A 62 30.69 16.01 -1.31
C ARG A 62 29.32 16.21 -0.67
N THR A 63 28.82 17.43 -0.70
CA THR A 63 27.42 17.72 -0.37
C THR A 63 26.49 17.38 -1.54
N ARG A 64 25.21 17.13 -1.26
CA ARG A 64 24.20 16.89 -2.30
C ARG A 64 23.83 18.19 -3.00
N ARG A 65 23.81 18.16 -4.33
CA ARG A 65 23.35 19.30 -5.15
C ARG A 65 21.89 19.64 -4.82
N SER A 66 21.58 20.92 -4.75
CA SER A 66 20.25 21.40 -4.40
C SER A 66 19.16 20.96 -5.39
N GLU A 67 19.47 20.92 -6.68
CA GLU A 67 18.58 20.38 -7.73
C GLU A 67 18.14 18.93 -7.45
N SER A 68 19.08 18.09 -6.97
CA SER A 68 18.80 16.69 -6.65
C SER A 68 17.93 16.56 -5.40
N ALA A 69 18.18 17.40 -4.38
CA ALA A 69 17.35 17.45 -3.18
C ALA A 69 15.92 17.89 -3.51
N GLU A 70 15.76 18.87 -4.41
CA GLU A 70 14.46 19.30 -4.92
C GLU A 70 13.72 18.15 -5.62
N SER A 71 14.38 17.45 -6.56
CA SER A 71 13.76 16.32 -7.26
C SER A 71 13.30 15.22 -6.32
N ILE A 72 14.11 14.87 -5.32
CA ILE A 72 13.76 13.85 -4.33
C ILE A 72 12.57 14.30 -3.47
N SER A 73 12.53 15.58 -3.08
CA SER A 73 11.42 16.14 -2.31
C SER A 73 10.11 16.06 -3.11
N LEU A 74 10.13 16.47 -4.38
CA LEU A 74 8.96 16.40 -5.26
C LEU A 74 8.49 14.96 -5.48
N VAL A 75 9.41 14.03 -5.73
CA VAL A 75 9.07 12.61 -5.93
C VAL A 75 8.49 12.00 -4.65
N LEU A 76 9.09 12.26 -3.48
CA LEU A 76 8.55 11.80 -2.19
C LEU A 76 7.16 12.40 -1.89
N LYS A 77 6.94 13.69 -2.19
CA LYS A 77 5.60 14.31 -2.07
C LYS A 77 4.59 13.65 -2.99
N CYS A 78 4.95 13.42 -4.26
CA CYS A 78 4.08 12.74 -5.21
C CYS A 78 3.74 11.32 -4.73
N ILE A 79 4.71 10.59 -4.18
CA ILE A 79 4.48 9.25 -3.64
C ILE A 79 3.52 9.33 -2.46
N THR A 80 3.78 10.24 -1.52
CA THR A 80 2.93 10.50 -0.33
C THR A 80 1.48 10.79 -0.70
N LYS A 81 1.23 11.53 -1.80
CA LYS A 81 -0.11 11.80 -2.33
C LYS A 81 -0.89 10.54 -2.72
N TYR A 82 -0.18 9.48 -3.12
CA TYR A 82 -0.73 8.24 -3.68
C TYR A 82 -0.53 7.01 -2.76
N ILE A 83 -0.19 7.20 -1.49
CA ILE A 83 -0.08 6.10 -0.53
C ILE A 83 -1.47 5.65 -0.09
N ASP A 84 -1.76 4.36 -0.21
CA ASP A 84 -2.83 3.73 0.56
C ASP A 84 -2.35 3.44 1.99
N LEU A 85 -2.96 4.09 2.99
CA LEU A 85 -2.53 3.96 4.39
C LEU A 85 -2.64 2.53 4.94
N VAL A 86 -3.53 1.69 4.40
CA VAL A 86 -3.73 0.33 4.91
C VAL A 86 -2.59 -0.59 4.45
N THR A 87 -2.30 -0.58 3.15
CA THR A 87 -1.34 -1.49 2.51
C THR A 87 0.05 -0.90 2.30
N PHE A 88 0.20 0.42 2.47
CA PHE A 88 1.39 1.20 2.09
C PHE A 88 1.83 1.04 0.63
N LYS A 89 0.93 0.54 -0.22
CA LYS A 89 1.14 0.52 -1.67
C LYS A 89 0.89 1.90 -2.25
N VAL A 90 1.65 2.23 -3.29
CA VAL A 90 1.54 3.50 -4.00
C VAL A 90 0.74 3.31 -5.28
N GLY A 91 -0.42 3.94 -5.36
CA GLY A 91 -1.33 3.83 -6.47
C GLY A 91 -2.62 4.58 -6.23
N TYR A 92 -3.62 4.32 -7.05
CA TYR A 92 -4.93 4.95 -6.91
C TYR A 92 -6.03 4.02 -7.42
N PHE A 93 -7.23 4.21 -6.88
CA PHE A 93 -8.43 3.61 -7.42
C PHE A 93 -9.00 4.51 -8.51
N ASN A 94 -9.31 3.92 -9.66
CA ASN A 94 -10.07 4.56 -10.73
C ASN A 94 -11.14 3.58 -11.21
N GLN A 95 -12.39 4.03 -11.28
CA GLN A 95 -13.54 3.20 -11.71
C GLN A 95 -13.60 1.83 -11.01
N GLY A 96 -13.35 1.81 -9.69
CA GLY A 96 -13.37 0.57 -8.89
C GLY A 96 -12.14 -0.33 -9.02
N LYS A 97 -11.20 -0.04 -9.93
CA LYS A 97 -9.96 -0.82 -10.13
C LYS A 97 -8.74 -0.10 -9.55
N TRP A 98 -7.83 -0.88 -8.97
CA TRP A 98 -6.54 -0.37 -8.48
C TRP A 98 -5.53 -0.24 -9.63
N PHE A 99 -4.85 0.91 -9.69
CA PHE A 99 -3.76 1.18 -10.61
C PHE A 99 -2.48 1.52 -9.84
N ASN A 100 -1.39 0.80 -10.16
CA ASN A 100 -0.08 1.11 -9.62
C ASN A 100 0.44 2.43 -10.19
N LEU A 101 1.09 3.25 -9.36
CA LEU A 101 1.59 4.54 -9.80
C LEU A 101 2.75 4.38 -10.79
N SER A 102 2.58 4.84 -12.03
CA SER A 102 3.60 4.77 -13.08
C SER A 102 4.60 5.92 -13.00
N TYR A 103 5.81 5.75 -13.55
CA TYR A 103 6.80 6.83 -13.64
C TYR A 103 6.31 8.00 -14.50
N LYS A 104 5.53 7.72 -15.55
CA LYS A 104 4.89 8.76 -16.37
C LYS A 104 3.94 9.61 -15.52
N LYS A 105 3.15 8.98 -14.64
CA LYS A 105 2.27 9.72 -13.72
C LYS A 105 3.06 10.55 -12.71
N ILE A 106 4.15 10.03 -12.17
CA ILE A 106 5.05 10.80 -11.29
C ILE A 106 5.62 12.02 -12.04
N GLN A 107 5.98 11.85 -13.31
CA GLN A 107 6.46 12.95 -14.16
C GLN A 107 5.41 14.06 -14.29
N GLU A 108 4.18 13.70 -14.66
CA GLU A 108 3.04 14.63 -14.79
C GLU A 108 2.78 15.39 -13.48
N HIS A 109 2.87 14.71 -12.34
CA HIS A 109 2.61 15.28 -11.02
C HIS A 109 3.72 16.17 -10.48
N THR A 110 4.96 15.92 -10.87
CA THR A 110 6.12 16.65 -10.36
C THR A 110 6.63 17.73 -11.34
N GLY A 111 6.27 17.65 -12.62
CA GLY A 111 6.82 18.51 -13.67
C GLY A 111 8.30 18.25 -13.97
N LEU A 112 8.90 17.21 -13.36
CA LEU A 112 10.30 16.84 -13.59
C LEU A 112 10.48 16.13 -14.92
N SER A 113 11.69 16.09 -15.45
CA SER A 113 12.00 15.21 -16.59
C SER A 113 12.07 13.74 -16.17
N LYS A 114 11.81 12.82 -17.10
CA LYS A 114 11.90 11.36 -16.90
C LYS A 114 13.17 10.96 -16.15
N PHE A 115 14.33 11.47 -16.56
CA PHE A 115 15.60 11.13 -15.94
C PHE A 115 15.75 11.67 -14.51
N ARG A 116 15.21 12.86 -14.20
CA ARG A 116 15.21 13.40 -12.83
C ARG A 116 14.33 12.53 -11.91
N VAL A 117 13.17 12.09 -12.40
CA VAL A 117 12.29 11.17 -11.65
C VAL A 117 12.99 9.84 -11.39
N LEU A 118 13.58 9.22 -12.42
CA LEU A 118 14.26 7.92 -12.28
C LEU A 118 15.44 7.99 -11.31
N ARG A 119 16.28 9.03 -11.42
CA ARG A 119 17.40 9.24 -10.49
C ARG A 119 16.94 9.46 -9.06
N ALA A 120 15.90 10.27 -8.86
CA ALA A 120 15.34 10.50 -7.53
C ALA A 120 14.77 9.21 -6.93
N MET A 121 14.03 8.42 -7.73
CA MET A 121 13.49 7.13 -7.26
C MET A 121 14.61 6.16 -6.89
N ALA A 122 15.66 6.04 -7.71
CA ALA A 122 16.80 5.17 -7.43
C ALA A 122 17.46 5.53 -6.09
N GLU A 123 17.66 6.82 -5.80
CA GLU A 123 18.20 7.28 -4.52
C GLU A 123 17.29 6.91 -3.33
N ILE A 124 15.97 7.04 -3.49
CA ILE A 124 15.00 6.71 -2.43
C ILE A 124 14.94 5.20 -2.19
N GLN A 125 15.00 4.38 -3.25
CA GLN A 125 15.03 2.92 -3.15
C GLN A 125 16.32 2.43 -2.50
N ARG A 126 17.45 3.02 -2.86
CA ARG A 126 18.77 2.69 -2.32
C ARG A 126 18.86 2.84 -0.79
N VAL A 127 18.05 3.72 -0.20
CA VAL A 127 17.97 3.90 1.27
C VAL A 127 16.82 3.13 1.92
N GLY A 128 16.12 2.28 1.18
CA GLY A 128 15.06 1.41 1.72
C GLY A 128 13.78 2.13 2.14
N LEU A 129 13.60 3.40 1.73
CA LEU A 129 12.35 4.14 2.00
C LEU A 129 11.20 3.65 1.13
N ILE A 130 11.52 3.12 -0.05
CA ILE A 130 10.54 2.60 -1.01
C ILE A 130 11.04 1.26 -1.56
N GLY A 131 10.18 0.25 -1.51
CA GLY A 131 10.36 -1.01 -2.23
C GLY A 131 9.75 -0.94 -3.63
N LEU A 132 10.38 -1.64 -4.57
CA LEU A 132 9.86 -1.83 -5.93
C LEU A 132 9.69 -3.32 -6.18
N HIS A 133 8.50 -3.73 -6.56
CA HIS A 133 8.17 -5.10 -6.91
C HIS A 133 7.73 -5.16 -8.37
N GLU A 134 8.54 -5.81 -9.19
CA GLU A 134 8.28 -5.98 -10.61
C GLU A 134 7.14 -6.98 -10.83
N ILE A 135 6.31 -6.72 -11.84
CA ILE A 135 5.17 -7.55 -12.19
C ILE A 135 5.23 -7.84 -13.68
N TYR A 136 4.97 -9.09 -14.04
CA TYR A 136 4.85 -9.55 -15.42
C TYR A 136 3.48 -10.15 -15.64
N GLU A 137 2.98 -10.06 -16.86
CA GLU A 137 1.80 -10.77 -17.34
C GLU A 137 2.22 -11.69 -18.47
N GLU A 138 1.74 -12.93 -18.44
CA GLU A 138 1.93 -13.88 -19.53
C GLU A 138 0.75 -13.76 -20.48
N ILE A 139 1.05 -13.52 -21.75
CA ILE A 139 0.07 -13.43 -22.83
C ILE A 139 0.43 -14.50 -23.86
N ILE A 140 -0.57 -15.26 -24.27
CA ILE A 140 -0.44 -16.20 -25.37
C ILE A 140 -0.77 -15.43 -26.65
N ASP A 141 0.19 -15.35 -27.58
CA ASP A 141 -0.06 -14.79 -28.90
C ASP A 141 -1.09 -15.64 -29.66
N ASN A 142 -1.68 -15.06 -30.71
CA ASN A 142 -2.55 -15.79 -31.64
C ASN A 142 -1.89 -17.02 -32.27
N ASN A 143 -0.55 -17.08 -32.28
CA ASN A 143 0.23 -18.20 -32.79
C ASN A 143 0.53 -19.27 -31.72
N GLY A 144 -0.02 -19.16 -30.51
CA GLY A 144 0.22 -20.09 -29.40
C GLY A 144 1.51 -19.87 -28.61
N HIS A 145 2.28 -18.83 -28.93
CA HIS A 145 3.55 -18.53 -28.26
C HIS A 145 3.31 -17.74 -26.97
N MET A 146 3.95 -18.15 -25.87
CA MET A 146 3.88 -17.41 -24.60
C MET A 146 4.87 -16.23 -24.60
N ARG A 147 4.36 -15.03 -24.30
CA ARG A 147 5.16 -13.80 -24.12
C ARG A 147 4.93 -13.21 -22.74
N LYS A 148 6.01 -12.75 -22.10
CA LYS A 148 5.97 -12.02 -20.83
C LYS A 148 5.99 -10.51 -21.07
N ILE A 149 4.92 -9.82 -20.70
CA ILE A 149 4.83 -8.36 -20.78
C ILE A 149 5.02 -7.74 -19.40
N ALA A 150 5.93 -6.78 -19.30
CA ALA A 150 6.17 -6.05 -18.06
C ALA A 150 5.00 -5.12 -17.73
N LYS A 151 4.44 -5.26 -16.53
CA LYS A 151 3.43 -4.36 -15.97
C LYS A 151 4.07 -3.26 -15.13
N VAL A 152 3.28 -2.25 -14.79
CA VAL A 152 3.71 -1.20 -13.85
C VAL A 152 3.99 -1.81 -12.49
N ALA A 153 5.27 -1.74 -12.09
CA ALA A 153 5.75 -2.25 -10.81
C ALA A 153 5.03 -1.62 -9.61
N VAL A 154 4.75 -2.46 -8.61
CA VAL A 154 4.18 -2.06 -7.32
C VAL A 154 5.26 -1.37 -6.51
N LYS A 155 4.94 -0.18 -6.02
CA LYS A 155 5.81 0.56 -5.10
C LYS A 155 5.22 0.45 -3.71
N THR A 156 6.04 0.12 -2.73
CA THR A 156 5.67 0.01 -1.32
C THR A 156 6.46 1.03 -0.51
N VAL A 157 5.81 1.69 0.44
CA VAL A 157 6.46 2.68 1.31
C VAL A 157 6.80 2.04 2.65
N ASN A 158 8.01 2.28 3.13
CA ASN A 158 8.45 1.83 4.44
C ASN A 158 7.94 2.78 5.54
N LEU A 159 7.53 2.25 6.69
CA LEU A 159 7.15 3.04 7.87
C LEU A 159 8.26 3.99 8.32
N ALA A 160 9.53 3.62 8.06
CA ALA A 160 10.70 4.45 8.28
C ALA A 160 10.58 5.87 7.66
N LEU A 161 9.86 6.02 6.54
CA LEU A 161 9.62 7.34 5.95
C LEU A 161 8.86 8.27 6.93
N PHE A 162 7.86 7.75 7.65
CA PHE A 162 7.11 8.51 8.65
C PHE A 162 7.95 8.73 9.91
N ALA A 163 8.72 7.72 10.33
CA ALA A 163 9.58 7.79 11.51
C ALA A 163 10.65 8.89 11.39
N ILE A 164 11.30 9.03 10.23
CA ILE A 164 12.30 10.09 9.96
C ILE A 164 11.73 11.49 10.21
N PHE A 165 10.45 11.69 9.93
CA PHE A 165 9.79 12.96 10.16
C PHE A 165 9.06 13.03 11.51
N GLY A 166 9.24 12.06 12.42
CA GLY A 166 8.60 12.04 13.73
C GLY A 166 7.08 11.85 13.66
N MET A 167 6.61 11.01 12.73
CA MET A 167 5.18 10.76 12.46
C MET A 167 4.77 9.29 12.58
N GLU A 168 5.64 8.43 13.08
CA GLU A 168 5.41 6.98 13.17
C GLU A 168 4.12 6.65 13.94
N ASN A 169 4.03 7.06 15.22
CA ASN A 169 2.85 6.82 16.07
C ASN A 169 1.55 7.35 15.45
N THR A 170 1.61 8.52 14.80
CA THR A 170 0.45 9.11 14.13
C THR A 170 0.05 8.28 12.91
N CYS A 171 1.03 7.82 12.13
CA CYS A 171 0.80 6.96 10.97
C CYS A 171 0.16 5.63 11.38
N GLU A 172 0.67 4.98 12.42
CA GLU A 172 0.12 3.72 12.93
C GLU A 172 -1.33 3.86 13.41
N LYS A 173 -1.62 4.93 14.15
CA LYS A 173 -3.00 5.24 14.60
C LYS A 173 -3.93 5.44 13.40
N GLU A 174 -3.53 6.24 12.42
CA GLU A 174 -4.33 6.47 11.21
C GLU A 174 -4.48 5.22 10.34
N ARG A 175 -3.45 4.38 10.27
CA ARG A 175 -3.50 3.09 9.60
C ARG A 175 -4.47 2.13 10.28
N LYS A 176 -4.45 2.03 11.61
CA LYS A 176 -5.42 1.22 12.36
C LYS A 176 -6.85 1.69 12.13
N LYS A 177 -7.09 3.01 12.16
CA LYS A 177 -8.40 3.60 11.81
C LYS A 177 -8.81 3.25 10.39
N ALA A 178 -7.90 3.37 9.41
CA ALA A 178 -8.18 3.04 8.02
C ALA A 178 -8.49 1.55 7.81
N SER A 179 -7.74 0.67 8.48
CA SER A 179 -7.97 -0.78 8.46
C SER A 179 -9.34 -1.14 9.05
N ASN A 180 -9.70 -0.56 10.20
CA ASN A 180 -11.02 -0.79 10.81
C ASN A 180 -12.17 -0.31 9.92
N ARG A 181 -12.02 0.86 9.26
CA ARG A 181 -13.02 1.35 8.29
C ARG A 181 -13.21 0.38 7.14
N ARG A 182 -12.10 -0.17 6.61
CA ARG A 182 -12.13 -1.15 5.53
C ARG A 182 -12.78 -2.46 5.99
N ALA A 183 -12.37 -3.01 7.13
CA ALA A 183 -12.96 -4.23 7.69
C ALA A 183 -14.48 -4.11 7.90
N LYS A 184 -14.95 -2.97 8.41
CA LYS A 184 -16.38 -2.69 8.57
C LYS A 184 -17.11 -2.65 7.21
N LYS A 185 -16.50 -2.04 6.19
CA LYS A 185 -17.08 -2.00 4.84
C LYS A 185 -17.13 -3.40 4.21
N ASP A 186 -16.05 -4.15 4.31
CA ASP A 186 -15.96 -5.52 3.80
C ASP A 186 -16.98 -6.44 4.50
N GLN A 187 -17.20 -6.25 5.81
CA GLN A 187 -18.26 -6.95 6.55
C GLN A 187 -19.65 -6.57 6.06
N GLN A 188 -19.93 -5.27 5.87
CA GLN A 188 -21.23 -4.81 5.34
C GLN A 188 -21.49 -5.33 3.93
N GLU A 189 -20.48 -5.37 3.05
CA GLU A 189 -20.59 -5.93 1.71
C GLU A 189 -20.86 -7.44 1.74
N ARG A 190 -20.18 -8.18 2.63
CA ARG A 190 -20.45 -9.61 2.86
C ARG A 190 -21.85 -9.86 3.39
N GLU A 191 -22.28 -9.09 4.39
CA GLU A 191 -23.62 -9.17 4.96
C GLU A 191 -24.70 -8.80 3.92
N ALA A 192 -24.45 -7.81 3.06
CA ALA A 192 -25.33 -7.47 1.96
C ALA A 192 -25.41 -8.57 0.90
N ALA A 193 -24.29 -9.22 0.57
CA ALA A 193 -24.24 -10.35 -0.36
C ALA A 193 -24.91 -11.62 0.21
N LEU A 194 -24.89 -11.81 1.53
CA LEU A 194 -25.51 -12.94 2.23
C LEU A 194 -27.01 -12.76 2.48
N LYS A 195 -27.57 -11.56 2.30
CA LYS A 195 -29.03 -11.36 2.38
C LYS A 195 -29.69 -12.12 1.22
N PRO A 196 -30.49 -13.17 1.48
CA PRO A 196 -31.18 -13.87 0.40
C PRO A 196 -32.14 -12.90 -0.29
N ALA A 197 -32.25 -13.01 -1.62
CA ALA A 197 -33.15 -12.20 -2.46
C ALA A 197 -34.64 -12.29 -2.04
N ASN A 198 -34.99 -13.25 -1.19
CA ASN A 198 -36.30 -13.40 -0.56
C ASN A 198 -36.18 -13.34 0.97
N SER A 199 -35.90 -12.16 1.53
CA SER A 199 -36.27 -11.92 2.93
C SER A 199 -37.78 -11.68 2.97
N PHE A 200 -38.56 -12.71 3.32
CA PHE A 200 -39.97 -12.57 3.68
C PHE A 200 -40.11 -11.37 4.63
N GLY A 201 -40.76 -10.32 4.13
CA GLY A 201 -40.83 -9.03 4.80
C GLY A 201 -41.45 -9.14 6.19
N GLY A 202 -40.78 -8.54 7.17
CA GLY A 202 -41.32 -8.29 8.50
C GLY A 202 -40.73 -9.14 9.64
N LYS A 203 -41.02 -8.70 10.88
CA LYS A 203 -40.53 -9.28 12.14
C LYS A 203 -40.80 -10.80 12.25
N LYS A 204 -41.86 -11.29 11.58
CA LYS A 204 -42.22 -12.72 11.53
C LYS A 204 -41.21 -13.58 10.74
N GLY A 205 -40.67 -13.08 9.63
CA GLY A 205 -39.67 -13.82 8.83
C GLY A 205 -38.33 -13.96 9.55
N TYR A 206 -37.90 -12.90 10.25
CA TYR A 206 -36.68 -12.93 11.07
C TYR A 206 -36.82 -13.88 12.27
N ALA A 207 -37.98 -13.89 12.93
CA ALA A 207 -38.26 -14.81 14.02
C ALA A 207 -38.25 -16.28 13.56
N LEU A 208 -38.85 -16.57 12.40
CA LEU A 208 -38.87 -17.92 11.83
C LEU A 208 -37.46 -18.40 11.43
N PHE A 209 -36.63 -17.52 10.89
CA PHE A 209 -35.22 -17.81 10.59
C PHE A 209 -34.39 -18.10 11.85
N LYS A 210 -34.58 -17.29 12.92
CA LYS A 210 -33.92 -17.55 14.21
C LYS A 210 -34.37 -18.88 14.83
N ALA A 211 -35.66 -19.20 14.74
CA ALA A 211 -36.21 -20.45 15.25
C ALA A 211 -35.67 -21.69 14.52
N THR A 212 -35.56 -21.62 13.19
CA THR A 212 -35.00 -22.71 12.36
C THR A 212 -33.51 -22.91 12.62
N GLN A 213 -32.72 -21.83 12.74
CA GLN A 213 -31.31 -21.90 13.15
C GLN A 213 -31.12 -22.54 14.54
N GLN A 214 -31.97 -22.19 15.51
CA GLN A 214 -31.92 -22.78 16.85
C GLN A 214 -32.31 -24.28 16.85
N ALA A 215 -33.30 -24.67 16.04
CA ALA A 215 -33.71 -26.05 15.89
C ALA A 215 -32.60 -26.92 15.28
N LEU A 216 -31.90 -26.42 14.25
CA LEU A 216 -30.74 -27.10 13.65
C LEU A 216 -29.61 -27.30 14.65
N LYS A 217 -29.28 -26.28 15.47
CA LYS A 217 -28.29 -26.41 16.55
C LYS A 217 -28.67 -27.48 17.58
N ASN A 218 -29.95 -27.53 17.96
CA ASN A 218 -30.45 -28.53 18.91
C ASN A 218 -30.44 -29.94 18.31
N GLN A 219 -30.72 -30.10 17.01
CA GLN A 219 -30.61 -31.38 16.32
C GLN A 219 -29.16 -31.85 16.21
N ALA A 220 -28.23 -30.96 15.83
CA ALA A 220 -26.80 -31.26 15.82
C ALA A 220 -26.28 -31.67 17.21
N LYS A 221 -26.71 -30.98 18.28
CA LYS A 221 -26.36 -31.34 19.66
C LYS A 221 -27.00 -32.66 20.12
N LYS A 222 -28.19 -33.01 19.63
CA LYS A 222 -28.81 -34.33 19.87
C LYS A 222 -28.07 -35.45 19.13
N LEU A 223 -27.63 -35.21 17.90
CA LEU A 223 -26.83 -36.16 17.12
C LEU A 223 -25.46 -36.39 17.78
N ASP A 224 -24.77 -35.34 18.22
CA ASP A 224 -23.49 -35.43 18.94
C ASP A 224 -23.61 -36.15 20.30
N ARG A 225 -24.74 -35.99 21.01
CA ARG A 225 -25.04 -36.76 22.21
C ARG A 225 -25.34 -38.24 21.91
N ARG A 226 -25.92 -38.53 20.75
CA ARG A 226 -26.27 -39.90 20.33
C ARG A 226 -25.03 -40.66 19.85
N SER A 227 -24.11 -39.99 19.15
CA SER A 227 -22.80 -40.56 18.79
C SER A 227 -21.94 -40.82 20.03
N LYS A 228 -21.89 -39.89 21.00
CA LYS A 228 -21.19 -40.10 22.28
C LYS A 228 -21.77 -41.23 23.14
N ARG A 229 -23.08 -41.50 23.05
CA ARG A 229 -23.69 -42.69 23.70
C ARG A 229 -23.36 -44.00 23.00
N HIS A 230 -23.08 -43.98 21.70
CA HIS A 230 -22.67 -45.18 20.95
C HIS A 230 -21.18 -45.52 21.14
N GLN A 231 -20.34 -44.54 21.48
CA GLN A 231 -18.92 -44.75 21.79
C GLN A 231 -18.63 -45.38 23.16
N ILE A 232 -19.64 -45.63 24.01
CA ILE A 232 -19.42 -46.17 25.37
C ILE A 232 -19.45 -47.71 25.43
N ASN A 233 -19.76 -48.43 24.34
CA ASN A 233 -19.93 -49.89 24.38
C ASN A 233 -19.01 -50.72 23.46
N GLU A 234 -17.85 -50.20 23.05
CA GLU A 234 -16.83 -51.01 22.37
C GLU A 234 -15.47 -50.82 23.05
N GLU A 235 -15.37 -51.24 24.32
CA GLU A 235 -14.10 -51.79 24.81
C GLU A 235 -13.92 -53.18 24.20
N VAL A 236 -13.50 -53.22 22.93
CA VAL A 236 -12.87 -54.41 22.37
C VAL A 236 -11.47 -54.45 22.96
N LEU A 237 -11.27 -55.35 23.93
CA LEU A 237 -9.94 -55.79 24.37
C LEU A 237 -9.14 -56.22 23.15
N ILE A 238 -8.07 -55.49 22.84
CA ILE A 238 -7.02 -55.95 21.93
C ILE A 238 -5.94 -56.56 22.83
N TRP A 239 -5.76 -57.88 22.74
CA TRP A 239 -4.63 -58.58 23.34
C TRP A 239 -3.39 -58.40 22.46
N ASP A 240 -2.25 -58.16 23.10
CA ASP A 240 -0.97 -57.75 22.52
C ASP A 240 -0.07 -58.96 22.27
N ASP A 241 -0.37 -59.75 21.24
CA ASP A 241 0.40 -60.96 20.97
C ASP A 241 0.60 -61.09 19.45
N GLY A 242 1.53 -60.29 18.91
CA GLY A 242 1.76 -60.14 17.47
C GLY A 242 2.45 -61.30 16.76
N ILE A 243 1.82 -62.48 16.61
CA ILE A 243 2.26 -63.57 15.72
C ILE A 243 1.04 -64.35 15.15
N PRO A 244 1.01 -64.75 13.86
CA PRO A 244 -0.15 -65.39 13.23
C PRO A 244 -0.12 -66.93 13.30
N TYR A 245 -1.32 -67.53 13.38
CA TYR A 245 -1.63 -68.85 12.82
C TYR A 245 -2.92 -68.74 12.00
#